data_AF-A0A090QGY1-F1
#
_entry.id   AF-A0A090QGY1-F1
#
_cell.length_a   1.000
_cell.length_b   1.000
_cell.length_c   1.000
_cell.angle_alpha   90.00
_cell.angle_beta   90.00
_cell.angle_gamma   90.00
#
_symmetry.space_group_name_H-M   'P 1'
#
loop_
_entity.id
_entity.type
_entity.pdbx_description
1 polymer ?
#
loop_
_entity_poly.entity_id
_entity_poly.type
_entity_poly.pdbx_seq_one_letter_code
_entity_poly.pdbx_strand_id
1 'polypeptide(L)'
;MGKYFNSAKEEESPILLSWLGDYDAEEQLEMSQVVQVALTSDYRLVAAENCDLPALAHRIKGSAHALGINELANAAKACEGVSGLAAVQAKQRLLSEMEKVIQAVNRWMKSR
;
A
#
# COMPACT_ATOMS: atom_id res chain seq x y z
N MET A 1 34.08 22.81 13.71
CA MET A 1 33.21 21.81 14.36
C MET A 1 31.77 22.23 14.09
N GLY A 2 31.04 21.51 13.24
CA GLY A 2 29.72 21.97 12.75
C GLY A 2 29.08 20.99 11.79
N LYS A 3 28.80 19.80 12.31
CA LYS A 3 27.80 18.78 11.93
C LYS A 3 27.33 18.77 10.47
N TYR A 4 27.77 17.74 9.76
CA TYR A 4 27.16 17.24 8.53
C TYR A 4 25.65 17.04 8.72
N PHE A 5 24.83 17.82 8.03
CA PHE A 5 23.46 17.44 7.72
C PHE A 5 23.55 16.33 6.66
N ASN A 6 23.69 15.09 7.13
CA ASN A 6 23.46 13.95 6.27
C ASN A 6 21.94 13.89 6.09
N SER A 7 21.46 14.44 4.98
CA SER A 7 20.11 14.19 4.50
C SER A 7 20.06 12.70 4.18
N ALA A 8 19.64 11.90 5.16
CA ALA A 8 19.30 10.52 4.95
C ALA A 8 18.14 10.54 3.96
N LYS A 9 18.47 10.36 2.67
CA LYS A 9 17.50 9.87 1.72
C LYS A 9 16.94 8.60 2.35
N GLU A 10 15.68 8.64 2.73
CA GLU A 10 14.91 7.43 2.98
C GLU A 10 15.01 6.62 1.69
N GLU A 11 15.95 5.68 1.62
CA GLU A 11 15.94 4.66 0.60
C GLU A 11 14.65 3.89 0.85
N GLU A 12 13.61 4.21 0.08
CA GLU A 12 12.35 3.49 0.09
C GLU A 12 12.69 2.01 -0.08
N SER A 13 12.52 1.23 0.99
CA SER A 13 12.72 -0.21 0.93
C SER A 13 11.78 -0.74 -0.16
N PRO A 14 12.29 -1.50 -1.14
CA PRO A 14 11.46 -1.95 -2.25
C PRO A 14 10.32 -2.82 -1.69
N ILE A 15 9.09 -2.52 -2.10
CA ILE A 15 7.95 -3.39 -1.80
C ILE A 15 8.25 -4.79 -2.34
N LEU A 16 8.40 -5.75 -1.43
CA LEU A 16 8.61 -7.15 -1.77
C LEU A 16 7.25 -7.80 -2.04
N LEU A 17 7.04 -8.27 -3.27
CA LEU A 17 5.83 -9.00 -3.66
C LEU A 17 6.01 -10.51 -3.38
N SER A 18 6.30 -10.87 -2.12
CA SER A 18 6.64 -12.25 -1.73
C SER A 18 5.52 -13.25 -2.04
N TRP A 19 4.26 -12.81 -1.98
CA TRP A 19 3.08 -13.61 -2.31
C TRP A 19 3.08 -14.16 -3.75
N LEU A 20 3.85 -13.56 -4.67
CA LEU A 20 3.99 -14.12 -6.02
C LEU A 20 4.71 -15.48 -6.02
N GLY A 21 5.56 -15.74 -5.03
CA GLY A 21 6.28 -17.01 -4.91
C GLY A 21 5.39 -18.20 -4.60
N ASP A 22 4.13 -17.96 -4.23
CA ASP A 22 3.15 -19.01 -3.89
C ASP A 22 2.39 -19.54 -5.13
N TYR A 23 2.62 -18.94 -6.30
CA TYR A 23 1.89 -19.21 -7.55
C TYR A 23 2.84 -19.63 -8.68
N ASP A 24 2.35 -20.39 -9.65
CA ASP A 24 3.09 -20.67 -10.88
C ASP A 24 3.16 -19.44 -11.81
N ALA A 25 3.90 -19.54 -12.93
CA ALA A 25 4.16 -18.40 -13.80
C ALA A 25 2.89 -17.83 -14.48
N GLU A 26 1.91 -18.68 -14.78
CA GLU A 26 0.64 -18.26 -15.39
C GLU A 26 -0.24 -17.59 -14.33
N GLU A 27 -0.40 -18.25 -13.19
CA GLU A 27 -1.14 -17.76 -12.04
C GLU A 27 -0.57 -16.44 -11.49
N GLN A 28 0.76 -16.27 -11.48
CA GLN A 28 1.40 -15.03 -11.01
C GLN A 28 0.91 -13.79 -11.76
N LEU A 29 0.69 -13.89 -13.08
CA LEU A 29 0.19 -12.78 -13.89
C LEU A 29 -1.28 -12.50 -13.58
N GLU A 30 -2.11 -13.53 -13.49
CA GLU A 30 -3.52 -13.40 -13.14
C GLU A 30 -3.71 -12.79 -11.75
N MET A 31 -2.98 -13.32 -10.75
CA MET A 31 -3.01 -12.81 -9.39
C MET A 31 -2.52 -11.37 -9.29
N SER A 32 -1.50 -11.00 -10.07
CA SER A 32 -1.05 -9.60 -10.16
C SER A 32 -2.11 -8.67 -10.73
N GLN A 33 -2.86 -9.10 -11.75
CA GLN A 33 -3.96 -8.32 -12.30
C GLN A 33 -5.10 -8.16 -11.27
N VAL A 34 -5.46 -9.23 -10.56
CA VAL A 34 -6.48 -9.19 -9.51
C VAL A 34 -6.09 -8.20 -8.41
N VAL A 35 -4.86 -8.30 -7.89
CA VAL A 35 -4.34 -7.40 -6.85
C VAL A 35 -4.29 -5.96 -7.35
N GLN A 36 -3.80 -5.74 -8.58
CA GLN A 36 -3.70 -4.40 -9.16
C GLN A 36 -5.06 -3.74 -9.31
N VAL A 37 -6.06 -4.45 -9.84
CA VAL A 37 -7.42 -3.93 -10.03
C VAL A 37 -8.08 -3.65 -8.68
N ALA A 38 -8.03 -4.61 -7.76
CA ALA A 38 -8.63 -4.47 -6.44
C ALA A 38 -8.03 -3.29 -5.66
N LEU A 39 -6.71 -3.20 -5.59
CA LEU A 39 -6.03 -2.15 -4.83
C LEU A 39 -6.19 -0.77 -5.49
N THR A 40 -6.23 -0.68 -6.82
CA THR A 40 -6.50 0.57 -7.54
C THR A 40 -7.94 1.05 -7.31
N SER A 41 -8.91 0.12 -7.24
CA SER A 41 -10.29 0.44 -6.89
C SER A 41 -10.38 1.00 -5.47
N ASP A 42 -9.76 0.31 -4.51
CA ASP A 42 -9.68 0.74 -3.11
C ASP A 42 -9.00 2.10 -2.97
N TYR A 43 -7.92 2.35 -3.73
CA TYR A 43 -7.22 3.63 -3.73
C TYR A 43 -8.15 4.78 -4.10
N ARG A 44 -8.96 4.62 -5.16
CA ARG A 44 -9.91 5.65 -5.59
C ARG A 44 -10.97 5.92 -4.53
N LEU A 45 -11.46 4.87 -3.87
CA LEU A 45 -12.44 5.01 -2.79
C LEU A 45 -11.84 5.75 -1.59
N VAL A 46 -10.61 5.41 -1.19
CA VAL A 46 -9.92 6.12 -0.10
C VAL A 46 -9.66 7.57 -0.51
N ALA A 47 -9.23 7.84 -1.75
CA ALA A 47 -8.92 9.19 -2.21
C ALA A 47 -10.13 10.13 -2.24
N ALA A 48 -11.36 9.60 -2.33
CA ALA A 48 -12.58 10.41 -2.31
C ALA A 48 -12.71 11.24 -1.01
N GLU A 49 -13.24 12.46 -1.10
CA GLU A 49 -13.34 13.38 0.05
C GLU A 49 -14.20 12.80 1.19
N ASN A 50 -15.34 12.19 0.86
CA ASN A 50 -16.33 11.68 1.81
C ASN A 50 -16.31 10.15 1.94
N CYS A 51 -15.12 9.55 2.00
CA CYS A 51 -14.99 8.10 2.13
C CYS A 51 -15.24 7.63 3.57
N ASP A 52 -15.79 6.42 3.73
CA ASP A 52 -15.78 5.70 5.01
C ASP A 52 -14.37 5.14 5.27
N LEU A 53 -13.48 6.01 5.76
CA LEU A 53 -12.07 5.70 5.94
C LEU A 53 -11.85 4.50 6.88
N PRO A 54 -12.51 4.38 8.05
CA PRO A 54 -12.37 3.21 8.91
C PRO A 54 -12.74 1.89 8.22
N ALA A 55 -13.86 1.83 7.49
CA ALA A 55 -14.28 0.61 6.81
C ALA A 55 -13.34 0.21 5.67
N LEU A 56 -12.91 1.18 4.85
CA LEU A 56 -11.95 0.93 3.77
C LEU A 56 -10.59 0.50 4.32
N ALA A 57 -10.11 1.16 5.36
CA ALA A 57 -8.86 0.81 6.02
C ALA A 57 -8.91 -0.61 6.61
N HIS A 58 -10.03 -1.01 7.22
CA HIS A 58 -10.21 -2.36 7.72
C HIS A 58 -10.07 -3.42 6.62
N ARG A 59 -10.73 -3.19 5.47
CA ARG A 59 -10.63 -4.07 4.29
C ARG A 59 -9.20 -4.14 3.76
N ILE A 60 -8.57 -2.98 3.54
CA ILE A 60 -7.20 -2.89 3.00
C ILE A 60 -6.19 -3.57 3.95
N LYS A 61 -6.36 -3.41 5.26
CA LYS A 61 -5.55 -4.11 6.27
C LYS A 61 -5.63 -5.63 6.12
N GLY A 62 -6.83 -6.16 5.89
CA GLY A 62 -7.05 -7.59 5.65
C GLY A 62 -6.29 -8.08 4.41
N SER A 63 -6.47 -7.39 3.28
CA SER A 63 -5.76 -7.71 2.03
C SER A 63 -4.24 -7.59 2.17
N ALA A 64 -3.75 -6.55 2.84
CA ALA A 64 -2.32 -6.33 3.05
C ALA A 64 -1.66 -7.43 3.88
N HIS A 65 -2.32 -7.90 4.95
CA HIS A 65 -1.82 -9.06 5.70
C HIS A 65 -1.83 -10.34 4.87
N ALA A 66 -2.87 -10.59 4.08
CA ALA A 66 -2.94 -11.76 3.21
C ALA A 66 -1.81 -11.77 2.16
N LEU A 67 -1.37 -10.59 1.71
CA LEU A 67 -0.27 -10.41 0.78
C LEU A 67 1.12 -10.28 1.45
N GLY A 68 1.19 -10.27 2.80
CA GLY A 68 2.44 -10.08 3.54
C GLY A 68 3.05 -8.68 3.45
N ILE A 69 2.27 -7.65 3.09
CA ILE A 69 2.73 -6.26 2.91
C ILE A 69 2.52 -5.49 4.21
N ASN A 70 3.47 -5.62 5.13
CA ASN A 70 3.35 -5.11 6.51
C ASN A 70 3.20 -3.59 6.60
N GLU A 71 3.90 -2.84 5.75
CA GLU A 71 3.86 -1.37 5.73
C GLU A 71 2.46 -0.87 5.37
N LEU A 72 1.82 -1.48 4.37
CA LEU A 72 0.44 -1.19 3.98
C LEU A 72 -0.54 -1.58 5.09
N ALA A 73 -0.37 -2.75 5.71
CA ALA A 73 -1.21 -3.20 6.80
C ALA A 73 -1.13 -2.25 8.01
N ASN A 74 0.07 -1.77 8.34
CA ASN A 74 0.30 -0.80 9.41
C ASN A 74 -0.29 0.58 9.10
N ALA A 75 -0.16 1.05 7.86
CA ALA A 75 -0.76 2.32 7.43
C ALA A 75 -2.29 2.25 7.48
N ALA A 76 -2.88 1.13 7.05
CA ALA A 76 -4.31 0.91 7.14
C ALA A 76 -4.79 0.85 8.60
N LYS A 77 -4.09 0.12 9.47
CA LYS A 77 -4.40 0.08 10.92
C LYS A 77 -4.40 1.47 11.56
N ALA A 78 -3.49 2.36 11.16
CA ALA A 78 -3.43 3.72 11.69
C ALA A 78 -4.68 4.58 11.37
N CYS A 79 -5.51 4.15 10.44
CA CYS A 79 -6.78 4.81 10.11
C CYS A 79 -7.96 4.33 10.98
N GLU A 80 -7.83 3.20 11.70
CA GLU A 80 -8.88 2.62 12.54
C GLU A 80 -8.99 3.37 13.88
N GLY A 81 -9.80 4.44 13.92
CA GLY A 81 -10.11 5.16 15.16
C GLY A 81 -9.47 6.54 15.31
N VAL A 82 -8.95 7.12 14.22
CA VAL A 82 -8.47 8.50 14.19
C VAL A 82 -9.54 9.45 13.65
N SER A 83 -9.47 10.73 14.05
CA SER A 83 -10.38 11.79 13.61
C SER A 83 -9.65 13.12 13.43
N GLY A 84 -10.29 14.10 12.78
CA GLY A 84 -9.73 15.43 12.55
C GLY A 84 -8.41 15.39 11.76
N LEU A 85 -7.43 16.18 12.17
CA LEU A 85 -6.13 16.28 11.49
C LEU A 85 -5.38 14.93 11.44
N ALA A 86 -5.50 14.10 12.48
CA ALA A 86 -4.87 12.78 12.52
C ALA A 86 -5.42 11.85 11.44
N ALA A 87 -6.74 11.92 11.16
CA ALA A 87 -7.35 11.15 10.09
C ALA A 87 -6.84 11.59 8.71
N VAL A 88 -6.65 12.88 8.48
CA VAL A 88 -6.09 13.40 7.22
C VAL A 88 -4.67 12.88 7.00
N GLN A 89 -3.82 12.94 8.03
CA GLN A 89 -2.44 12.44 7.96
C GLN A 89 -2.39 10.92 7.76
N ALA A 90 -3.20 10.16 8.51
CA ALA A 90 -3.28 8.71 8.36
C ALA A 90 -3.76 8.30 6.96
N LYS A 91 -4.79 8.99 6.44
CA LYS A 91 -5.28 8.81 5.07
C LYS A 91 -4.19 9.07 4.03
N GLN A 92 -3.44 10.16 4.16
CA GLN A 92 -2.36 10.48 3.22
C GLN A 92 -1.25 9.42 3.23
N ARG A 93 -0.90 8.92 4.43
CA ARG A 93 0.06 7.82 4.57
C ARG A 93 -0.46 6.53 3.93
N LEU A 94 -1.72 6.17 4.17
CA LEU A 94 -2.35 5.02 3.55
C LEU A 94 -2.31 5.11 2.01
N LEU A 95 -2.70 6.25 1.45
CA LEU A 95 -2.64 6.47 0.00
C LEU A 95 -1.23 6.31 -0.56
N SER A 96 -0.22 6.85 0.13
CA SER A 96 1.18 6.69 -0.29
C SER A 96 1.62 5.22 -0.31
N GLU A 97 1.30 4.44 0.73
CA GLU A 97 1.66 3.02 0.76
C GLU A 97 0.90 2.20 -0.30
N MET A 98 -0.38 2.50 -0.53
CA MET A 98 -1.15 1.88 -1.61
C MET A 98 -0.52 2.15 -2.97
N GLU A 99 -0.11 3.40 -3.23
CA GLU A 99 0.53 3.79 -4.48
C GLU A 99 1.85 3.03 -4.70
N LYS A 100 2.69 2.91 -3.68
CA LYS A 100 3.95 2.14 -3.76
C LYS A 100 3.69 0.68 -4.16
N VAL A 101 2.68 0.04 -3.58
CA VAL A 101 2.31 -1.35 -3.90
C VAL A 101 1.77 -1.44 -5.33
N ILE A 102 0.86 -0.55 -5.74
CA ILE A 102 0.33 -0.51 -7.11
C ILE A 102 1.48 -0.35 -8.12
N GLN A 103 2.41 0.55 -7.85
CA GLN A 103 3.58 0.75 -8.71
C GLN A 103 4.50 -0.47 -8.73
N ALA A 104 4.71 -1.15 -7.60
CA ALA A 104 5.51 -2.38 -7.54
C ALA A 104 4.88 -3.50 -8.39
N VAL A 105 3.58 -3.73 -8.26
CA VAL A 105 2.85 -4.73 -9.05
C VAL A 105 2.89 -4.38 -10.53
N ASN A 106 2.67 -3.11 -10.90
CA ASN A 106 2.76 -2.65 -12.28
C ASN A 106 4.17 -2.82 -12.88
N ARG A 107 5.23 -2.55 -12.11
CA ARG A 107 6.61 -2.77 -12.56
C ARG A 107 6.89 -4.25 -12.76
N TRP A 108 6.45 -5.09 -11.84
CA TRP A 108 6.60 -6.54 -11.97
C TRP A 108 5.89 -7.06 -13.23
N MET A 109 4.62 -6.68 -13.46
CA MET A 109 3.86 -7.11 -14.65
C MET A 109 4.51 -6.65 -15.96
N LYS A 110 5.11 -5.46 -16.01
CA LYS A 110 5.83 -4.95 -17.20
C LYS A 110 7.17 -5.65 -17.47
N SER A 111 7.70 -6.37 -16.49
CA SER A 111 8.97 -7.11 -16.61
C SER A 111 8.79 -8.57 -17.03
N ARG A 112 7.54 -9.00 -17.25
CA ARG A 112 7.16 -10.29 -17.81
C ARG A 112 6.90 -10.16 -19.30
#